data_AF-A0A6J5FXP5-F1
#
_entry.id   AF-A0A6J5FXP5-F1
#
_cell.length_a   1.000
_cell.length_b   1.000
_cell.length_c   1.000
_cell.angle_alpha   90.00
_cell.angle_beta   90.00
_cell.angle_gamma   90.00
#
_symmetry.space_group_name_H-M   'P 1'
#
loop_
_entity.id
_entity.type
_entity.pdbx_description
1 polymer ?
#
loop_
_entity_poly.entity_id
_entity_poly.type
_entity_poly.pdbx_seq_one_letter_code
_entity_poly.pdbx_strand_id
1 'polypeptide(L)'
;MTQRRLIPVSPPDLDANAAVGNAAARQPAGEDGPHETNAHRARAPGAASQTERALLGLRELIVEGHLVAGARISELWVVDRLGVSRTPVRAALNRLEEEGLLEPIASGGFAVRSFTVEDIGDSIELRGTLEGLAARLAAERGVDAVQLQKLHACIDEIDVILAGELTDDAFSAYVDANRRLHALLAAASNSSVIERQIERVMTMPFASPSAFVMAQSIDASARDMLRIAQSQHRAVVESIERREGARAEALMREHARIAQRNLHAALENQNAMTQVPGGKLIRLPIGR
;
A
#
# COMPACT_ATOMS: atom_id res chain seq x y z
N MET A 1 -21.98 -37.69 21.91
CA MET A 1 -22.52 -36.31 21.85
C MET A 1 -22.05 -35.65 20.57
N THR A 2 -22.84 -34.74 20.01
CA THR A 2 -22.94 -34.56 18.55
C THR A 2 -22.05 -33.45 18.01
N GLN A 3 -21.19 -33.76 17.02
CA GLN A 3 -20.47 -32.74 16.25
C GLN A 3 -21.45 -31.98 15.33
N ARG A 4 -21.47 -30.66 15.44
CA ARG A 4 -22.32 -29.78 14.63
C ARG A 4 -21.53 -29.33 13.39
N ARG A 5 -21.80 -29.93 12.23
CA ARG A 5 -21.20 -29.48 10.95
C ARG A 5 -21.69 -28.08 10.61
N LEU A 6 -20.76 -27.17 10.31
CA LEU A 6 -21.06 -25.90 9.64
C LEU A 6 -21.29 -26.17 8.15
N ILE A 7 -22.39 -25.63 7.61
CA ILE A 7 -22.74 -25.69 6.19
C ILE A 7 -22.26 -24.39 5.55
N PRO A 8 -21.53 -24.42 4.42
CA PRO A 8 -21.18 -23.21 3.68
C PRO A 8 -22.44 -22.62 3.04
N VAL A 9 -22.69 -21.33 3.27
CA VAL A 9 -23.81 -20.61 2.65
C VAL A 9 -23.29 -19.92 1.39
N SER A 10 -23.73 -20.37 0.22
CA SER A 10 -23.49 -19.67 -1.04
C SER A 10 -24.24 -18.33 -1.07
N PRO A 11 -23.68 -17.27 -1.68
CA PRO A 11 -24.39 -16.00 -1.84
C PRO A 11 -25.57 -16.18 -2.82
N PRO A 12 -26.68 -15.43 -2.65
CA PRO A 12 -27.83 -15.53 -3.55
C PRO A 12 -27.61 -14.71 -4.82
N ASP A 13 -27.92 -15.31 -5.97
CA ASP A 13 -28.20 -14.59 -7.21
C ASP A 13 -29.51 -13.80 -7.05
N LEU A 14 -29.50 -12.50 -7.35
CA LEU A 14 -30.70 -11.65 -7.30
C LEU A 14 -30.72 -10.67 -8.48
N ASP A 15 -31.45 -11.06 -9.51
CA ASP A 15 -31.96 -10.19 -10.58
C ASP A 15 -33.50 -10.09 -10.48
N ALA A 16 -34.09 -9.06 -11.11
CA ALA A 16 -35.54 -8.79 -11.32
C ALA A 16 -36.28 -7.81 -10.37
N ASN A 17 -36.15 -6.51 -10.67
CA ASN A 17 -37.22 -5.63 -11.19
C ASN A 17 -38.68 -5.70 -10.63
N ALA A 18 -39.18 -4.57 -10.09
CA ALA A 18 -40.61 -4.18 -10.08
C ALA A 18 -40.77 -2.65 -9.85
N ALA A 19 -41.87 -2.04 -10.33
CA ALA A 19 -42.10 -0.59 -10.40
C ALA A 19 -43.50 -0.15 -9.92
N VAL A 20 -43.84 1.16 -10.05
CA VAL A 20 -45.13 1.85 -9.72
C VAL A 20 -45.33 2.07 -8.20
N GLY A 21 -45.89 3.15 -7.62
CA GLY A 21 -46.46 4.45 -8.02
C GLY A 21 -47.23 5.07 -6.81
N ASN A 22 -47.85 6.26 -6.75
CA ASN A 22 -47.91 7.46 -7.61
C ASN A 22 -48.68 8.60 -6.85
N ALA A 23 -48.39 9.90 -7.11
CA ALA A 23 -49.21 11.11 -6.79
C ALA A 23 -49.51 11.47 -5.30
N ALA A 24 -49.91 12.70 -4.91
CA ALA A 24 -49.70 14.08 -5.42
C ALA A 24 -50.24 15.13 -4.41
N ALA A 25 -49.70 16.36 -4.39
CA ALA A 25 -50.37 17.59 -3.89
C ALA A 25 -49.68 18.86 -4.45
N ARG A 26 -50.41 19.96 -4.66
CA ARG A 26 -49.93 21.19 -5.34
C ARG A 26 -50.21 22.48 -4.54
N GLN A 27 -49.20 23.38 -4.47
CA GLN A 27 -49.25 24.87 -4.62
C GLN A 27 -50.11 25.71 -3.64
N PRO A 28 -50.00 27.07 -3.57
CA PRO A 28 -49.24 28.07 -4.39
C PRO A 28 -48.01 28.68 -3.67
N ALA A 29 -46.96 29.19 -4.32
CA ALA A 29 -46.78 30.30 -5.28
C ALA A 29 -46.71 31.71 -4.62
N GLY A 30 -45.56 32.39 -4.78
CA GLY A 30 -45.27 33.72 -4.21
C GLY A 30 -43.89 34.27 -4.59
N GLU A 31 -43.83 34.92 -5.76
CA GLU A 31 -43.00 36.07 -6.20
C GLU A 31 -41.45 36.11 -6.10
N ASP A 32 -40.87 36.94 -6.99
CA ASP A 32 -39.46 36.95 -7.42
C ASP A 32 -38.47 37.72 -6.52
N GLY A 33 -37.21 37.26 -6.52
CA GLY A 33 -36.04 37.97 -5.97
C GLY A 33 -34.74 37.32 -6.46
N PRO A 34 -33.69 38.09 -6.83
CA PRO A 34 -32.66 37.62 -7.77
C PRO A 34 -31.56 36.74 -7.18
N HIS A 35 -30.91 35.99 -8.08
CA HIS A 35 -29.74 35.13 -7.83
C HIS A 35 -28.62 35.82 -7.02
N GLU A 36 -28.42 35.39 -5.77
CA GLU A 36 -27.11 35.49 -5.12
C GLU A 36 -26.30 34.21 -5.31
N THR A 37 -25.02 34.39 -5.58
CA THR A 37 -24.06 33.33 -5.91
C THR A 37 -23.82 32.43 -4.70
N ASN A 38 -24.12 31.12 -4.82
CA ASN A 38 -23.81 30.15 -3.79
C ASN A 38 -22.29 29.90 -3.73
N ALA A 39 -21.60 30.72 -2.95
CA ALA A 39 -20.17 30.73 -2.80
C ALA A 39 -19.64 29.37 -2.32
N HIS A 40 -18.42 29.02 -2.76
CA HIS A 40 -17.75 27.79 -2.36
C HIS A 40 -17.81 27.57 -0.84
N ARG A 41 -18.53 26.53 -0.41
CA ARG A 41 -18.35 25.97 0.94
C ARG A 41 -16.91 25.47 1.06
N ALA A 42 -16.08 26.25 1.75
CA ALA A 42 -14.74 25.84 2.13
C ALA A 42 -14.81 24.50 2.88
N ARG A 43 -14.02 23.51 2.43
CA ARG A 43 -13.90 22.24 3.15
C ARG A 43 -13.17 22.49 4.47
N ALA A 44 -13.74 22.01 5.57
CA ALA A 44 -13.03 21.94 6.83
C ALA A 44 -11.85 20.95 6.72
N PRO A 45 -10.66 21.27 7.28
CA PRO A 45 -9.55 20.33 7.35
C PRO A 45 -9.86 19.23 8.39
N GLY A 46 -9.56 17.97 8.07
CA GLY A 46 -9.57 16.86 9.03
C GLY A 46 -10.46 15.65 8.71
N ALA A 47 -11.31 15.71 7.68
CA ALA A 47 -12.08 14.55 7.24
C ALA A 47 -11.48 13.95 5.96
N ALA A 48 -10.94 12.72 6.06
CA ALA A 48 -10.57 11.92 4.89
C ALA A 48 -11.74 11.84 3.90
N SER A 49 -11.45 11.94 2.61
CA SER A 49 -12.53 11.99 1.60
C SER A 49 -13.34 10.69 1.62
N GLN A 50 -14.62 10.70 1.22
CA GLN A 50 -15.39 9.44 1.15
C GLN A 50 -14.72 8.41 0.21
N THR A 51 -14.02 8.88 -0.83
CA THR A 51 -13.22 8.04 -1.74
C THR A 51 -12.02 7.41 -1.04
N GLU A 52 -11.31 8.19 -0.25
CA GLU A 52 -10.15 7.73 0.53
C GLU A 52 -10.55 6.75 1.63
N ARG A 53 -11.67 7.00 2.33
CA ARG A 53 -12.28 6.03 3.25
C ARG A 53 -12.67 4.73 2.54
N ALA A 54 -13.28 4.82 1.36
CA ALA A 54 -13.63 3.64 0.56
C ALA A 54 -12.39 2.87 0.10
N LEU A 55 -11.34 3.58 -0.33
CA LEU A 55 -10.07 3.02 -0.77
C LEU A 55 -9.32 2.29 0.35
N LEU A 56 -9.18 2.94 1.52
CA LEU A 56 -8.51 2.37 2.68
C LEU A 56 -9.27 1.15 3.23
N GLY A 57 -10.58 1.29 3.47
CA GLY A 57 -11.39 0.19 4.00
C GLY A 57 -11.52 -1.00 3.04
N LEU A 58 -11.55 -0.77 1.73
CA LEU A 58 -11.54 -1.86 0.75
C LEU A 58 -10.18 -2.55 0.66
N ARG A 59 -9.07 -1.79 0.75
CA ARG A 59 -7.71 -2.35 0.81
C ARG A 59 -7.52 -3.20 2.06
N GLU A 60 -8.00 -2.72 3.22
CA GLU A 60 -7.97 -3.45 4.51
C GLU A 60 -8.69 -4.80 4.39
N LEU A 61 -9.93 -4.82 3.90
CA LEU A 61 -10.71 -6.05 3.66
C LEU A 61 -9.98 -7.05 2.73
N ILE A 62 -9.22 -6.58 1.74
CA ILE A 62 -8.43 -7.43 0.85
C ILE A 62 -7.16 -7.96 1.55
N VAL A 63 -6.43 -7.08 2.24
CA VAL A 63 -5.14 -7.38 2.89
C VAL A 63 -5.30 -8.33 4.08
N GLU A 64 -6.38 -8.21 4.86
CA GLU A 64 -6.74 -9.17 5.92
C GLU A 64 -7.25 -10.51 5.36
N GLY A 65 -7.67 -10.53 4.09
CA GLY A 65 -8.29 -11.65 3.41
C GLY A 65 -9.76 -11.88 3.77
N HIS A 66 -10.49 -10.83 4.15
CA HIS A 66 -11.96 -10.82 4.15
C HIS A 66 -12.50 -10.92 2.72
N LEU A 67 -11.76 -10.40 1.73
CA LEU A 67 -11.95 -10.62 0.31
C LEU A 67 -10.77 -11.46 -0.22
N VAL A 68 -11.05 -12.68 -0.68
CA VAL A 68 -10.02 -13.63 -1.16
C VAL A 68 -9.67 -13.41 -2.63
N ALA A 69 -8.50 -13.88 -3.06
CA ALA A 69 -8.11 -13.83 -4.46
C ALA A 69 -9.16 -14.50 -5.38
N GLY A 70 -9.43 -13.88 -6.54
CA GLY A 70 -10.51 -14.26 -7.46
C GLY A 70 -11.92 -13.85 -7.02
N ALA A 71 -12.12 -13.33 -5.81
CA ALA A 71 -13.44 -12.87 -5.37
C ALA A 71 -13.88 -11.63 -6.17
N ARG A 72 -15.08 -11.71 -6.76
CA ARG A 72 -15.73 -10.60 -7.46
C ARG A 72 -16.21 -9.57 -6.44
N ILE A 73 -15.99 -8.28 -6.72
CA ILE A 73 -16.41 -7.19 -5.84
C ILE A 73 -17.64 -6.50 -6.41
N SER A 74 -18.74 -6.52 -5.65
CA SER A 74 -19.97 -5.79 -5.97
C SER A 74 -19.92 -4.37 -5.40
N GLU A 75 -20.16 -3.36 -6.22
CA GLU A 75 -20.25 -1.96 -5.77
C GLU A 75 -21.26 -1.79 -4.63
N LEU A 76 -22.41 -2.47 -4.72
CA LEU A 76 -23.46 -2.38 -3.71
C LEU A 76 -23.02 -2.98 -2.37
N TRP A 77 -22.33 -4.12 -2.41
CA TRP A 77 -21.77 -4.73 -1.21
C TRP A 77 -20.74 -3.81 -0.53
N VAL A 78 -19.88 -3.13 -1.29
CA VAL A 78 -18.91 -2.18 -0.72
C VAL A 78 -19.60 -0.94 -0.13
N VAL A 79 -20.64 -0.42 -0.79
CA VAL A 79 -21.50 0.67 -0.26
C VAL A 79 -22.07 0.30 1.11
N ASP A 80 -22.69 -0.87 1.20
CA ASP A 80 -23.34 -1.35 2.43
C ASP A 80 -22.30 -1.67 3.53
N ARG A 81 -21.15 -2.26 3.15
CA ARG A 81 -20.08 -2.67 4.07
C ARG A 81 -19.31 -1.49 4.68
N LEU A 82 -19.07 -0.42 3.90
CA LEU A 82 -18.23 0.71 4.30
C LEU A 82 -19.01 2.00 4.62
N GLY A 83 -20.34 2.01 4.42
CA GLY A 83 -21.21 3.15 4.73
C GLY A 83 -20.89 4.40 3.89
N VAL A 84 -20.54 4.21 2.62
CA VAL A 84 -20.13 5.25 1.66
C VAL A 84 -20.99 5.20 0.41
N SER A 85 -21.14 6.33 -0.29
CA SER A 85 -21.97 6.40 -1.50
C SER A 85 -21.34 5.70 -2.72
N ARG A 86 -22.13 5.42 -3.77
CA ARG A 86 -21.66 4.68 -4.96
C ARG A 86 -20.48 5.34 -5.69
N THR A 87 -20.49 6.67 -5.82
CA THR A 87 -19.45 7.43 -6.53
C THR A 87 -18.04 7.26 -5.92
N PRO A 88 -17.82 7.46 -4.61
CA PRO A 88 -16.52 7.19 -3.99
C PRO A 88 -16.13 5.70 -4.01
N VAL A 89 -17.09 4.77 -3.94
CA VAL A 89 -16.82 3.33 -4.11
C VAL A 89 -16.26 3.02 -5.50
N ARG A 90 -16.90 3.52 -6.57
CA ARG A 90 -16.41 3.31 -7.94
C ARG A 90 -15.02 3.93 -8.15
N ALA A 91 -14.79 5.12 -7.61
CA ALA A 91 -13.48 5.75 -7.66
C ALA A 91 -12.40 4.95 -6.90
N ALA A 92 -12.73 4.36 -5.74
CA ALA A 92 -11.83 3.48 -5.00
C ALA A 92 -11.56 2.15 -5.74
N LEU A 93 -12.56 1.54 -6.36
CA LEU A 93 -12.41 0.32 -7.16
C LEU A 93 -11.47 0.53 -8.36
N ASN A 94 -11.72 1.59 -9.15
CA ASN A 94 -10.83 1.96 -10.25
C ASN A 94 -9.41 2.20 -9.74
N ARG A 95 -9.26 2.86 -8.58
CA ARG A 95 -7.93 3.13 -8.04
C ARG A 95 -7.17 1.88 -7.60
N LEU A 96 -7.84 0.90 -7.01
CA LEU A 96 -7.21 -0.39 -6.67
C LEU A 96 -6.88 -1.24 -7.89
N GLU A 97 -7.54 -1.01 -9.03
CA GLU A 97 -7.16 -1.60 -10.33
C GLU A 97 -5.95 -0.87 -10.95
N GLU A 98 -5.90 0.47 -10.92
CA GLU A 98 -4.72 1.26 -11.32
C GLU A 98 -3.44 0.91 -10.52
N GLU A 99 -3.61 0.52 -9.25
CA GLU A 99 -2.56 0.04 -8.36
C GLU A 99 -2.27 -1.47 -8.54
N GLY A 100 -3.14 -2.20 -9.24
CA GLY A 100 -2.98 -3.62 -9.57
C GLY A 100 -3.35 -4.59 -8.45
N LEU A 101 -4.06 -4.15 -7.40
CA LEU A 101 -4.62 -5.02 -6.36
C LEU A 101 -5.93 -5.71 -6.83
N LEU A 102 -6.65 -5.05 -7.73
CA LEU A 102 -7.80 -5.60 -8.44
C LEU A 102 -7.49 -5.81 -9.91
N GLU A 103 -8.29 -6.65 -10.57
CA GLU A 103 -8.27 -6.86 -12.02
C GLU A 103 -9.68 -6.72 -12.62
N PRO A 104 -9.83 -6.15 -13.82
CA PRO A 104 -11.12 -6.07 -14.51
C PRO A 104 -11.54 -7.44 -15.04
N ILE A 105 -12.83 -7.76 -14.97
CA ILE A 105 -13.36 -9.07 -15.38
C ILE A 105 -14.33 -8.93 -16.56
N ALA A 106 -14.33 -9.91 -17.47
CA ALA A 106 -15.01 -9.85 -18.77
C ALA A 106 -16.53 -9.55 -18.71
N SER A 107 -17.18 -9.93 -17.61
CA SER A 107 -18.60 -9.64 -17.32
C SER A 107 -18.87 -8.19 -16.85
N GLY A 108 -17.85 -7.34 -16.80
CA GLY A 108 -17.87 -6.07 -16.09
C GLY A 108 -17.62 -6.22 -14.58
N GLY A 109 -17.13 -5.14 -13.98
CA GLY A 109 -16.71 -5.08 -12.57
C GLY A 109 -15.25 -5.49 -12.36
N PHE A 110 -14.91 -5.79 -11.10
CA PHE A 110 -13.55 -6.10 -10.66
C PHE A 110 -13.52 -7.39 -9.83
N ALA A 111 -12.39 -8.07 -9.83
CA ALA A 111 -12.06 -9.15 -8.89
C ALA A 111 -10.75 -8.84 -8.16
N VAL A 112 -10.56 -9.45 -6.98
CA VAL A 112 -9.29 -9.39 -6.25
C VAL A 112 -8.23 -10.18 -7.01
N ARG A 113 -7.12 -9.55 -7.39
CA ARG A 113 -6.04 -10.22 -8.15
C ARG A 113 -5.32 -11.27 -7.29
N SER A 114 -4.78 -12.29 -7.95
CA SER A 114 -3.84 -13.26 -7.37
C SER A 114 -2.42 -13.04 -7.89
N PHE A 115 -1.42 -13.18 -7.02
CA PHE A 115 -0.03 -12.83 -7.32
C PHE A 115 0.87 -14.06 -7.30
N THR A 116 1.72 -14.22 -8.30
CA THR A 116 2.82 -15.18 -8.27
C THR A 116 4.03 -14.58 -7.53
N VAL A 117 5.02 -15.44 -7.22
CA VAL A 117 6.32 -14.98 -6.69
C VAL A 117 7.04 -14.08 -7.70
N GLU A 118 6.84 -14.31 -9.00
CA GLU A 118 7.43 -13.54 -10.10
C GLU A 118 6.81 -12.15 -10.21
N ASP A 119 5.47 -12.02 -10.14
CA ASP A 119 4.76 -10.72 -10.08
C ASP A 119 5.32 -9.82 -8.96
N ILE A 120 5.63 -10.42 -7.80
CA ILE A 120 6.17 -9.72 -6.64
C ILE A 120 7.66 -9.38 -6.84
N GLY A 121 8.43 -10.32 -7.39
CA GLY A 121 9.85 -10.14 -7.72
C GLY A 121 10.07 -8.96 -8.67
N ASP A 122 9.27 -8.88 -9.74
CA ASP A 122 9.27 -7.77 -10.71
C ASP A 122 8.90 -6.44 -10.06
N SER A 123 7.89 -6.44 -9.20
CA SER A 123 7.44 -5.24 -8.47
C SER A 123 8.55 -4.69 -7.54
N ILE A 124 9.32 -5.58 -6.90
CA ILE A 124 10.47 -5.21 -6.05
C ILE A 124 11.66 -4.72 -6.89
N GLU A 125 12.00 -5.37 -8.01
CA GLU A 125 13.13 -4.93 -8.86
C GLU A 125 12.81 -3.61 -9.58
N LEU A 126 11.55 -3.37 -9.97
CA LEU A 126 11.09 -2.08 -10.48
C LEU A 126 11.24 -0.98 -9.41
N ARG A 127 10.80 -1.24 -8.17
CA ARG A 127 11.02 -0.30 -7.06
C ARG A 127 12.50 -0.02 -6.85
N GLY A 128 13.32 -1.07 -6.67
CA GLY A 128 14.75 -0.92 -6.44
C GLY A 128 15.44 -0.12 -7.55
N THR A 129 15.03 -0.33 -8.81
CA THR A 129 15.55 0.43 -9.96
C THR A 129 15.17 1.91 -9.90
N LEU A 130 13.93 2.25 -9.53
CA LEU A 130 13.49 3.65 -9.38
C LEU A 130 14.12 4.33 -8.15
N GLU A 131 14.22 3.63 -7.01
CA GLU A 131 14.88 4.11 -5.80
C GLU A 131 16.39 4.31 -5.99
N GLY A 132 17.05 3.39 -6.71
CA GLY A 132 18.44 3.53 -7.11
C GLY A 132 18.67 4.71 -8.05
N LEU A 133 17.77 4.94 -9.01
CA LEU A 133 17.82 6.14 -9.85
C LEU A 133 17.64 7.41 -9.02
N ALA A 134 16.74 7.44 -8.03
CA ALA A 134 16.59 8.57 -7.13
C ALA A 134 17.87 8.83 -6.31
N ALA A 135 18.46 7.78 -5.71
CA ALA A 135 19.70 7.86 -4.95
C ALA A 135 20.88 8.36 -5.81
N ARG A 136 21.00 7.87 -7.06
CA ARG A 136 22.00 8.37 -8.03
C ARG A 136 21.80 9.84 -8.35
N LEU A 137 20.58 10.26 -8.65
CA LEU A 137 20.28 11.65 -8.98
C LEU A 137 20.51 12.58 -7.78
N ALA A 138 20.20 12.13 -6.55
CA ALA A 138 20.51 12.84 -5.32
C ALA A 138 22.03 13.07 -5.17
N ALA A 139 22.83 12.01 -5.37
CA ALA A 139 24.29 12.09 -5.33
C ALA A 139 24.89 12.93 -6.48
N GLU A 140 24.37 12.83 -7.70
CA GLU A 140 24.90 13.58 -8.85
C GLU A 140 24.54 15.06 -8.79
N ARG A 141 23.32 15.41 -8.39
CA ARG A 141 22.83 16.80 -8.30
C ARG A 141 23.28 17.49 -7.02
N GLY A 142 23.35 16.74 -5.93
CA GLY A 142 23.55 17.24 -4.59
C GLY A 142 22.23 17.40 -3.84
N VAL A 143 22.34 17.29 -2.53
CA VAL A 143 21.27 17.40 -1.54
C VAL A 143 21.61 18.59 -0.64
N ASP A 144 20.62 19.41 -0.28
CA ASP A 144 20.87 20.54 0.61
C ASP A 144 21.07 20.09 2.08
N ALA A 145 21.67 20.96 2.90
CA ALA A 145 22.00 20.62 4.28
C ALA A 145 20.77 20.28 5.15
N VAL A 146 19.58 20.81 4.83
CA VAL A 146 18.34 20.55 5.58
C VAL A 146 17.73 19.20 5.15
N GLN A 147 17.75 18.87 3.85
CA GLN A 147 17.39 17.54 3.36
C GLN A 147 18.33 16.47 3.95
N LEU A 148 19.63 16.72 3.96
CA LEU A 148 20.64 15.81 4.49
C LEU A 148 20.50 15.60 6.01
N GLN A 149 20.26 16.67 6.77
CA GLN A 149 19.97 16.57 8.21
C GLN A 149 18.72 15.71 8.49
N LYS A 150 17.68 15.79 7.67
CA LYS A 150 16.48 14.95 7.80
C LYS A 150 16.78 13.47 7.52
N LEU A 151 17.63 13.18 6.53
CA LEU A 151 18.09 11.81 6.26
C LEU A 151 18.83 11.25 7.49
N HIS A 152 19.82 11.98 8.02
CA HIS A 152 20.56 11.57 9.22
C HIS A 152 19.66 11.37 10.44
N ALA A 153 18.78 12.32 10.75
CA ALA A 153 17.86 12.17 11.88
C ALA A 153 16.96 10.92 11.75
N CYS A 154 16.56 10.56 10.53
CA CYS A 154 15.77 9.35 10.28
C CYS A 154 16.61 8.06 10.38
N ILE A 155 17.90 8.12 10.03
CA ILE A 155 18.86 7.02 10.21
C ILE A 155 19.10 6.78 11.71
N ASP A 156 19.42 7.83 12.47
CA ASP A 156 19.70 7.77 13.90
C ASP A 156 18.49 7.23 14.69
N GLU A 157 17.28 7.64 14.30
CA GLU A 157 16.03 7.13 14.87
C GLU A 157 15.85 5.61 14.65
N ILE A 158 16.12 5.12 13.43
CA ILE A 158 16.07 3.67 13.15
C ILE A 158 17.15 2.93 13.96
N ASP A 159 18.35 3.51 14.12
CA ASP A 159 19.40 2.92 14.96
C ASP A 159 19.00 2.80 16.43
N VAL A 160 18.33 3.82 16.99
CA VAL A 160 17.77 3.77 18.36
C VAL A 160 16.71 2.67 18.48
N ILE A 161 15.80 2.54 17.51
CA ILE A 161 14.77 1.50 17.50
C ILE A 161 15.40 0.10 17.45
N LEU A 162 16.38 -0.13 16.56
CA LEU A 162 17.01 -1.45 16.38
C LEU A 162 17.99 -1.84 17.51
N ALA A 163 18.45 -0.88 18.32
CA ALA A 163 19.25 -1.13 19.51
C ALA A 163 18.44 -1.75 20.66
N GLY A 164 17.14 -1.46 20.74
CA GLY A 164 16.23 -1.96 21.78
C GLY A 164 15.76 -3.41 21.58
N GLU A 165 14.75 -3.78 22.37
CA GLU A 165 13.94 -4.98 22.14
C GLU A 165 12.90 -4.68 21.06
N LEU A 166 12.73 -5.59 20.08
CA LEU A 166 11.72 -5.45 19.03
C LEU A 166 10.37 -5.94 19.54
N THR A 167 9.73 -5.13 20.37
CA THR A 167 8.29 -5.25 20.69
C THR A 167 7.45 -4.88 19.46
N ASP A 168 6.15 -5.20 19.48
CA ASP A 168 5.23 -4.83 18.40
C ASP A 168 5.21 -3.30 18.15
N ASP A 169 5.28 -2.50 19.22
CA ASP A 169 5.38 -1.03 19.13
C ASP A 169 6.69 -0.57 18.48
N ALA A 170 7.82 -1.16 18.87
CA ALA A 170 9.14 -0.85 18.29
C ALA A 170 9.20 -1.26 16.81
N PHE A 171 8.57 -2.39 16.46
CA PHE A 171 8.45 -2.85 15.09
C PHE A 171 7.57 -1.91 14.25
N SER A 172 6.44 -1.46 14.79
CA SER A 172 5.57 -0.47 14.14
C SER A 172 6.31 0.84 13.88
N ALA A 173 7.04 1.34 14.88
CA ALA A 173 7.91 2.51 14.75
C ALA A 173 9.00 2.31 13.68
N TYR A 174 9.63 1.13 13.60
CA TYR A 174 10.58 0.81 12.53
C TYR A 174 9.91 0.88 11.14
N VAL A 175 8.72 0.31 10.97
CA VAL A 175 7.99 0.32 9.69
C VAL A 175 7.69 1.75 9.22
N ASP A 176 7.31 2.63 10.15
CA ASP A 176 7.00 4.03 9.86
C ASP A 176 8.25 4.88 9.58
N ALA A 177 9.32 4.68 10.36
CA ALA A 177 10.62 5.33 10.13
C ALA A 177 11.24 4.88 8.80
N ASN A 178 11.16 3.58 8.47
CA ASN A 178 11.59 3.03 7.18
C ASN A 178 10.84 3.67 6.00
N ARG A 179 9.50 3.74 6.09
CA ARG A 179 8.66 4.39 5.06
C ARG A 179 9.06 5.85 4.85
N ARG A 180 9.32 6.59 5.94
CA ARG A 180 9.76 7.99 5.89
C ARG A 180 11.16 8.13 5.28
N LEU A 181 12.11 7.26 5.61
CA LEU A 181 13.45 7.30 5.04
C LEU A 181 13.42 7.12 3.52
N HIS A 182 12.67 6.12 3.02
CA HIS A 182 12.49 5.90 1.59
C HIS A 182 11.84 7.11 0.88
N ALA A 183 10.86 7.76 1.50
CA ALA A 183 10.26 8.99 0.96
C ALA A 183 11.27 10.16 0.93
N LEU A 184 12.09 10.33 1.96
CA LEU A 184 13.15 11.34 2.00
C LEU A 184 14.21 11.10 0.90
N LEU A 185 14.59 9.84 0.66
CA LEU A 185 15.52 9.46 -0.42
C LEU A 185 14.92 9.73 -1.81
N ALA A 186 13.62 9.48 -2.01
CA ALA A 186 12.93 9.80 -3.26
C ALA A 186 12.91 11.32 -3.52
N ALA A 187 12.56 12.12 -2.50
CA ALA A 187 12.55 13.58 -2.58
C ALA A 187 13.96 14.18 -2.81
N ALA A 188 15.00 13.59 -2.20
CA ALA A 188 16.39 14.01 -2.36
C ALA A 188 16.90 13.93 -3.81
N SER A 189 16.24 13.17 -4.69
CA SER A 189 16.52 13.19 -6.14
C SER A 189 16.29 14.56 -6.79
N ASN A 190 15.57 15.46 -6.11
CA ASN A 190 15.13 16.76 -6.61
C ASN A 190 14.42 16.62 -7.97
N SER A 191 13.53 15.62 -8.09
CA SER A 191 12.68 15.40 -9.25
C SER A 191 11.28 14.91 -8.86
N SER A 192 10.30 15.80 -8.96
CA SER A 192 8.89 15.48 -8.78
C SER A 192 8.35 14.47 -9.81
N VAL A 193 9.09 14.18 -10.89
CA VAL A 193 8.75 13.09 -11.84
C VAL A 193 9.13 11.74 -11.25
N ILE A 194 10.36 11.61 -10.74
CA ILE A 194 10.87 10.38 -10.12
C ILE A 194 10.12 10.06 -8.84
N GLU A 195 9.95 11.05 -7.96
CA GLU A 195 9.18 10.94 -6.71
C GLU A 195 7.79 10.34 -6.96
N ARG A 196 7.02 10.89 -7.90
CA ARG A 196 5.69 10.37 -8.28
C ARG A 196 5.71 8.96 -8.89
N GLN A 197 6.80 8.55 -9.57
CA GLN A 197 6.91 7.16 -10.05
C GLN A 197 7.24 6.20 -8.89
N ILE A 198 8.04 6.65 -7.91
CA ILE A 198 8.33 5.89 -6.70
C ILE A 198 7.07 5.76 -5.83
N GLU A 199 6.31 6.83 -5.62
CA GLU A 199 5.00 6.77 -4.95
C GLU A 199 4.08 5.75 -5.64
N ARG A 200 4.01 5.77 -6.98
CA ARG A 200 3.17 4.83 -7.73
C ARG A 200 3.64 3.38 -7.58
N VAL A 201 4.93 3.09 -7.72
CA VAL A 201 5.41 1.71 -7.54
C VAL A 201 5.23 1.23 -6.10
N MET A 202 5.38 2.10 -5.09
CA MET A 202 5.12 1.76 -3.69
C MET A 202 3.65 1.43 -3.38
N THR A 203 2.70 1.91 -4.19
CA THR A 203 1.28 1.50 -4.08
C THR A 203 0.99 0.13 -4.69
N MET A 204 1.90 -0.45 -5.48
CA MET A 204 1.71 -1.79 -6.02
C MET A 204 1.71 -2.85 -4.91
N PRO A 205 0.89 -3.91 -5.01
CA PRO A 205 0.87 -5.03 -4.07
C PRO A 205 2.28 -5.57 -3.79
N PHE A 206 2.60 -5.73 -2.51
CA PHE A 206 3.89 -6.25 -2.02
C PHE A 206 5.15 -5.44 -2.39
N ALA A 207 5.00 -4.31 -3.11
CA ALA A 207 6.12 -3.46 -3.48
C ALA A 207 6.57 -2.50 -2.38
N SER A 208 5.80 -2.30 -1.30
CA SER A 208 6.21 -1.43 -0.18
C SER A 208 7.58 -1.85 0.40
N PRO A 209 8.48 -0.91 0.78
CA PRO A 209 9.74 -1.21 1.44
C PRO A 209 9.61 -2.15 2.65
N SER A 210 8.50 -2.05 3.38
CA SER A 210 8.25 -2.82 4.59
C SER A 210 7.40 -4.09 4.38
N ALA A 211 7.02 -4.44 3.13
CA ALA A 211 6.03 -5.48 2.82
C ALA A 211 6.31 -6.86 3.43
N PHE A 212 7.60 -7.27 3.47
CA PHE A 212 8.04 -8.58 3.97
C PHE A 212 8.86 -8.47 5.27
N VAL A 213 8.80 -7.34 5.97
CA VAL A 213 9.50 -7.17 7.27
C VAL A 213 8.79 -7.98 8.36
N MET A 214 7.45 -8.11 8.31
CA MET A 214 6.67 -8.94 9.25
C MET A 214 6.94 -10.44 9.12
N ALA A 215 7.37 -10.93 7.95
CA ALA A 215 7.81 -12.32 7.82
C ALA A 215 9.03 -12.65 8.70
N GLN A 216 9.72 -11.62 9.18
CA GLN A 216 10.90 -11.77 10.02
C GLN A 216 10.58 -11.73 11.52
N SER A 217 9.47 -11.14 11.99
CA SER A 217 9.22 -10.92 13.45
C SER A 217 9.19 -12.17 14.34
N ILE A 218 9.25 -13.38 13.74
CA ILE A 218 9.12 -14.68 14.38
C ILE A 218 10.46 -15.29 14.84
N ASP A 219 11.63 -14.82 14.37
CA ASP A 219 12.94 -15.44 14.67
C ASP A 219 14.09 -14.44 14.91
N ALA A 220 15.13 -14.88 15.64
CA ALA A 220 16.32 -14.08 15.94
C ALA A 220 17.08 -13.61 14.68
N SER A 221 17.07 -14.41 13.61
CA SER A 221 17.69 -14.08 12.31
C SER A 221 17.15 -12.79 11.67
N ALA A 222 15.95 -12.37 12.06
CA ALA A 222 15.31 -11.14 11.63
C ALA A 222 16.09 -9.88 11.99
N ARG A 223 16.60 -9.82 13.24
CA ARG A 223 17.31 -8.65 13.75
C ARG A 223 18.53 -8.36 12.89
N ASP A 224 19.20 -9.41 12.42
CA ASP A 224 20.38 -9.27 11.58
C ASP A 224 20.03 -8.79 10.18
N MET A 225 18.91 -9.22 9.61
CA MET A 225 18.41 -8.68 8.34
C MET A 225 17.99 -7.20 8.44
N LEU A 226 17.35 -6.77 9.54
CA LEU A 226 17.05 -5.34 9.76
C LEU A 226 18.32 -4.51 9.96
N ARG A 227 19.34 -5.06 10.65
CA ARG A 227 20.66 -4.42 10.79
C ARG A 227 21.41 -4.30 9.46
N ILE A 228 21.29 -5.31 8.58
CA ILE A 228 21.85 -5.28 7.21
C ILE A 228 21.12 -4.23 6.37
N ALA A 229 19.78 -4.18 6.42
CA ALA A 229 18.99 -3.15 5.76
C ALA A 229 19.43 -1.74 6.20
N GLN A 230 19.59 -1.53 7.50
CA GLN A 230 20.01 -0.26 8.09
C GLN A 230 21.50 0.09 7.85
N SER A 231 22.40 -0.88 7.73
CA SER A 231 23.79 -0.61 7.30
C SER A 231 23.84 -0.17 5.84
N GLN A 232 23.00 -0.74 4.97
CA GLN A 232 22.84 -0.30 3.58
C GLN A 232 22.22 1.10 3.49
N HIS A 233 21.21 1.43 4.30
CA HIS A 233 20.66 2.79 4.37
C HIS A 233 21.75 3.84 4.65
N ARG A 234 22.59 3.61 5.68
CA ARG A 234 23.73 4.48 6.00
C ARG A 234 24.70 4.59 4.83
N ALA A 235 25.03 3.48 4.17
CA ALA A 235 25.93 3.48 3.02
C ALA A 235 25.36 4.23 1.81
N VAL A 236 24.03 4.21 1.60
CA VAL A 236 23.35 5.01 0.56
C VAL A 236 23.48 6.51 0.88
N VAL A 237 23.18 6.92 2.11
CA VAL A 237 23.28 8.34 2.50
C VAL A 237 24.73 8.83 2.43
N GLU A 238 25.71 8.07 2.94
CA GLU A 238 27.15 8.35 2.81
C GLU A 238 27.56 8.51 1.33
N SER A 239 27.05 7.65 0.44
CA SER A 239 27.32 7.73 -1.00
C SER A 239 26.72 9.00 -1.62
N ILE A 240 25.55 9.45 -1.16
CA ILE A 240 24.91 10.69 -1.61
C ILE A 240 25.73 11.91 -1.16
N GLU A 241 26.17 11.95 0.10
CA GLU A 241 27.05 13.02 0.61
C GLU A 241 28.35 13.15 -0.20
N ARG A 242 29.00 12.01 -0.48
CA ARG A 242 30.25 11.94 -1.24
C ARG A 242 30.07 12.11 -2.75
N ARG A 243 28.85 12.30 -3.24
CA ARG A 243 28.49 12.43 -4.67
C ARG A 243 28.80 11.17 -5.50
N GLU A 244 28.83 10.01 -4.86
CA GLU A 244 29.18 8.69 -5.42
C GLU A 244 27.97 8.02 -6.10
N GLY A 245 27.41 8.65 -7.15
CA GLY A 245 26.11 8.28 -7.72
C GLY A 245 25.96 6.82 -8.17
N ALA A 246 26.99 6.22 -8.78
CA ALA A 246 26.96 4.81 -9.17
C ALA A 246 26.92 3.85 -7.95
N ARG A 247 27.58 4.22 -6.84
CA ARG A 247 27.57 3.44 -5.59
C ARG A 247 26.20 3.57 -4.91
N ALA A 248 25.64 4.79 -4.88
CA ALA A 248 24.30 5.04 -4.35
C ALA A 248 23.23 4.24 -5.09
N GLU A 249 23.27 4.17 -6.43
CA GLU A 249 22.35 3.33 -7.22
C GLU A 249 22.48 1.85 -6.85
N ALA A 250 23.70 1.31 -6.91
CA ALA A 250 23.95 -0.11 -6.69
C ALA A 250 23.53 -0.57 -5.29
N LEU A 251 23.83 0.23 -4.27
CA LEU A 251 23.45 -0.05 -2.88
C LEU A 251 21.93 -0.04 -2.69
N MET A 252 21.22 0.94 -3.25
CA MET A 252 19.76 1.02 -3.09
C MET A 252 19.03 -0.10 -3.86
N ARG A 253 19.55 -0.49 -5.03
CA ARG A 253 19.04 -1.65 -5.79
C ARG A 253 19.25 -2.96 -5.02
N GLU A 254 20.42 -3.14 -4.39
CA GLU A 254 20.67 -4.32 -3.56
C GLU A 254 19.86 -4.32 -2.25
N HIS A 255 19.63 -3.14 -1.67
CA HIS A 255 18.74 -2.99 -0.51
C HIS A 255 17.33 -3.48 -0.84
N ALA A 256 16.78 -3.14 -2.01
CA ALA A 256 15.46 -3.63 -2.41
C ALA A 256 15.36 -5.17 -2.45
N ARG A 257 16.44 -5.88 -2.79
CA ARG A 257 16.50 -7.35 -2.82
C ARG A 257 16.46 -8.01 -1.44
N ILE A 258 16.60 -7.26 -0.35
CA ILE A 258 16.24 -7.77 0.99
C ILE A 258 14.77 -8.21 1.01
N ALA A 259 13.85 -7.46 0.38
CA ALA A 259 12.44 -7.85 0.33
C ALA A 259 12.22 -9.17 -0.44
N GLN A 260 12.99 -9.42 -1.51
CA GLN A 260 12.96 -10.72 -2.22
C GLN A 260 13.50 -11.86 -1.34
N ARG A 261 14.63 -11.68 -0.64
CA ARG A 261 15.15 -12.66 0.32
C ARG A 261 14.14 -12.97 1.43
N ASN A 262 13.47 -11.94 1.94
CA ASN A 262 12.45 -12.08 2.98
C ASN A 262 11.19 -12.80 2.46
N LEU A 263 10.75 -12.53 1.22
CA LEU A 263 9.68 -13.28 0.55
C LEU A 263 10.03 -14.77 0.42
N HIS A 264 11.25 -15.12 0.00
CA HIS A 264 11.69 -16.51 -0.08
C HIS A 264 11.67 -17.20 1.28
N ALA A 265 12.20 -16.57 2.33
CA ALA A 265 12.13 -17.09 3.69
C ALA A 265 10.68 -17.25 4.19
N ALA A 266 9.79 -16.33 3.84
CA ALA A 266 8.36 -16.42 4.17
C ALA A 266 7.67 -17.60 3.46
N LEU A 267 8.00 -17.86 2.20
CA LEU A 267 7.45 -18.97 1.41
C LEU A 267 7.87 -20.34 1.98
N GLU A 268 9.04 -20.43 2.61
CA GLU A 268 9.53 -21.65 3.24
C GLU A 268 9.00 -21.86 4.68
N ASN A 269 8.33 -20.86 5.26
CA ASN A 269 7.76 -20.91 6.61
C ASN A 269 6.28 -20.46 6.62
N GLN A 270 5.35 -21.42 6.68
CA GLN A 270 3.90 -21.15 6.71
C GLN A 270 3.47 -20.19 7.83
N ASN A 271 4.12 -20.22 8.99
CA ASN A 271 3.79 -19.29 10.08
C ASN A 271 4.19 -17.86 9.70
N ALA A 272 5.37 -17.66 9.10
CA ALA A 272 5.80 -16.35 8.58
C ALA A 272 4.87 -15.84 7.49
N MET A 273 4.44 -16.69 6.55
CA MET A 273 3.50 -16.31 5.49
C MET A 273 2.14 -15.81 6.02
N THR A 274 1.66 -16.32 7.15
CA THR A 274 0.42 -15.82 7.76
C THR A 274 0.53 -14.44 8.40
N GLN A 275 1.75 -13.98 8.70
CA GLN A 275 2.02 -12.62 9.21
C GLN A 275 2.26 -11.59 8.10
N VAL A 276 2.42 -12.02 6.84
CA VAL A 276 2.54 -11.10 5.69
C VAL A 276 1.17 -10.50 5.38
N PRO A 277 0.99 -9.16 5.46
CA PRO A 277 -0.26 -8.52 5.06
C PRO A 277 -0.56 -8.83 3.59
N GLY A 278 -1.75 -9.34 3.29
CA GLY A 278 -2.12 -9.81 1.96
C GLY A 278 -1.49 -11.14 1.53
N GLY A 279 -0.75 -11.86 2.40
CA GLY A 279 -0.08 -13.13 2.05
C GLY A 279 -1.01 -14.20 1.47
N LYS A 280 -2.30 -14.18 1.83
CA LYS A 280 -3.36 -15.05 1.26
C LYS A 280 -3.64 -14.81 -0.24
N LEU A 281 -3.16 -13.71 -0.82
CA LEU A 281 -3.28 -13.38 -2.24
C LEU A 281 -2.13 -13.97 -3.08
N ILE A 282 -1.08 -14.46 -2.42
CA ILE A 282 0.09 -15.05 -3.05
C ILE A 282 -0.21 -16.51 -3.40
N ARG A 283 -0.14 -16.84 -4.69
CA ARG A 283 -0.21 -18.22 -5.20
C ARG A 283 1.10 -18.93 -4.87
N LEU A 284 1.06 -19.81 -3.87
CA LEU A 284 2.15 -20.71 -3.57
C LEU A 284 2.41 -21.64 -4.79
N PRO A 285 3.69 -21.92 -5.14
CA PRO A 285 4.02 -22.92 -6.14
C PRO A 285 3.41 -24.28 -5.77
N ILE A 286 2.77 -24.95 -6.73
CA ILE A 286 2.18 -26.27 -6.49
C ILE A 286 3.31 -27.31 -6.42
N GLY A 287 3.67 -27.70 -5.19
CA GLY A 287 4.56 -28.84 -4.91
C GLY A 287 5.95 -28.48 -4.37
N ARG A 288 6.15 -28.77 -3.09
CA ARG A 288 7.39 -29.30 -2.51
C ARG A 288 7.01 -30.40 -1.52
#